data_AF-A0A316X7N2-F1
#
_entry.id   AF-A0A316X7N2-F1
#
_cell.length_a   1.000
_cell.length_b   1.000
_cell.length_c   1.000
_cell.angle_alpha   90.00
_cell.angle_beta   90.00
_cell.angle_gamma   90.00
#
_symmetry.space_group_name_H-M   'P 1'
#
loop_
_entity.id
_entity.type
_entity.pdbx_description
1 polymer ?
#
loop_
_entity_poly.entity_id
_entity_poly.type
_entity_poly.pdbx_seq_one_letter_code
_entity_poly.pdbx_strand_id
1 'polypeptide(L)'
;MKTLKSIFLAILMISMIQSCIVSEKPNMGFFSDSEYDFKGAKFTSFNVPMLLAKPYIKKALKEDGESEELIALVKKISKIKILTVENGSREMLSDYARYLNNNHYEDWATIKHDGDNVNVRVKQDGDAIKNMLITVNSNKELVFVDVKGNFTANDISQMINSVSDK
;
A
#
# COMPACT_ATOMS: atom_id res chain seq x y z
N MET A 1 18.68 -34.40 -27.91
CA MET A 1 17.90 -33.15 -28.05
C MET A 1 16.77 -32.99 -27.01
N LYS A 2 16.06 -34.06 -26.62
CA LYS A 2 14.94 -33.96 -25.64
C LYS A 2 15.41 -33.61 -24.22
N THR A 3 16.50 -34.23 -23.76
CA THR A 3 17.11 -33.96 -22.46
C THR A 3 17.68 -32.55 -22.33
N LEU A 4 18.36 -32.05 -23.38
CA LEU A 4 18.89 -30.69 -23.43
C LEU A 4 17.77 -29.63 -23.40
N LYS A 5 16.64 -29.88 -24.09
CA LYS A 5 15.47 -29.01 -24.05
C LYS A 5 14.80 -29.00 -22.66
N SER A 6 14.71 -30.15 -21.98
CA SER A 6 14.20 -30.21 -20.61
C SER A 6 15.10 -29.50 -19.60
N ILE A 7 16.42 -29.59 -19.74
CA ILE A 7 17.37 -28.86 -18.88
C ILE A 7 17.24 -27.34 -19.10
N PHE A 8 17.13 -26.91 -20.36
CA PHE A 8 16.91 -25.49 -20.68
C PHE A 8 15.59 -24.96 -20.12
N LEU A 9 14.51 -25.76 -20.19
CA LEU A 9 13.20 -25.39 -19.65
C LEU A 9 13.21 -25.28 -18.11
N ALA A 10 13.96 -26.15 -17.43
CA ALA A 10 14.12 -26.12 -15.98
C ALA A 10 14.89 -24.86 -15.52
N ILE A 11 15.96 -24.48 -16.24
CA ILE A 11 16.74 -23.27 -15.96
C ILE A 11 15.88 -22.00 -16.18
N LEU A 12 15.05 -21.98 -17.22
CA LEU A 12 14.12 -20.88 -17.50
C LEU A 12 13.09 -20.71 -16.36
N MET A 13 12.54 -21.82 -15.85
CA MET A 13 11.62 -21.80 -14.71
C MET A 13 12.29 -21.33 -13.42
N ILE A 14 13.53 -21.75 -13.14
CA ILE A 14 14.27 -21.32 -11.93
C ILE A 14 14.59 -19.82 -11.98
N SER A 15 14.83 -19.25 -13.17
CA SER A 15 15.09 -17.80 -13.31
C SER A 15 13.90 -16.92 -12.93
N MET A 16 12.67 -17.43 -13.04
CA MET A 16 11.44 -16.70 -12.69
C MET A 16 11.22 -16.61 -11.17
N ILE A 17 11.91 -17.41 -10.36
CA ILE A 17 11.70 -17.54 -8.90
C ILE A 17 12.46 -16.44 -8.12
N GLN A 18 13.30 -15.63 -8.78
CA GLN A 18 14.04 -14.52 -8.15
C GLN A 18 13.16 -13.33 -7.70
N SER A 19 11.82 -13.42 -7.83
CA SER A 19 10.90 -12.29 -7.63
C SER A 19 10.57 -11.94 -6.17
N CYS A 20 11.25 -12.54 -5.18
CA CYS A 20 11.10 -12.17 -3.78
C CYS A 20 12.43 -11.64 -3.19
N ILE A 21 12.99 -10.59 -3.81
CA ILE A 21 13.94 -9.73 -3.09
C ILE A 21 13.13 -8.86 -2.12
N VAL A 22 13.10 -9.29 -0.86
CA VAL A 22 12.68 -8.44 0.25
C VAL A 22 13.80 -7.43 0.46
N SER A 23 13.49 -6.16 0.27
CA SER A 23 14.43 -5.05 0.41
C SER A 23 14.22 -4.40 1.77
N GLU A 24 15.26 -4.38 2.60
CA GLU A 24 15.32 -3.57 3.82
C GLU A 24 15.27 -2.06 3.52
N LYS A 25 15.50 -1.65 2.26
CA LYS A 25 15.34 -0.25 1.86
C LYS A 25 13.87 0.09 1.65
N PRO A 26 13.36 1.15 2.27
CA PRO A 26 11.98 1.61 2.10
C PRO A 26 11.67 2.00 0.64
N ASN A 27 10.47 1.65 0.17
CA ASN A 27 10.02 1.85 -1.22
C ASN A 27 8.92 2.92 -1.34
N MET A 28 8.80 3.81 -0.37
CA MET A 28 7.86 4.93 -0.38
C MET A 28 8.63 6.25 -0.36
N GLY A 29 8.18 7.25 -1.10
CA GLY A 29 8.96 8.47 -1.42
C GLY A 29 9.67 9.10 -0.22
N PHE A 30 8.93 9.40 0.85
CA PHE A 30 9.49 9.98 2.08
C PHE A 30 10.55 9.09 2.74
N PHE A 31 10.27 7.79 2.84
CA PHE A 31 11.14 6.87 3.54
C PHE A 31 12.35 6.45 2.70
N SER A 32 12.23 6.51 1.37
CA SER A 32 13.33 6.21 0.44
C SER A 32 14.39 7.31 0.36
N ASP A 33 14.19 8.43 1.06
CA ASP A 33 15.17 9.51 1.12
C ASP A 33 16.39 9.08 1.95
N SER A 34 17.54 8.95 1.30
CA SER A 34 18.79 8.49 1.90
C SER A 34 19.44 9.51 2.83
N GLU A 35 18.97 10.76 2.83
CA GLU A 35 19.54 11.84 3.67
C GLU A 35 18.82 12.01 5.01
N TYR A 36 17.67 11.36 5.22
CA TYR A 36 16.90 11.48 6.45
C TYR A 36 17.43 10.52 7.54
N ASP A 37 17.78 11.07 8.71
CA ASP A 37 18.17 10.26 9.88
C ASP A 37 16.93 9.73 10.61
N PHE A 38 16.63 8.46 10.37
CA PHE A 38 15.51 7.77 11.00
C PHE A 38 15.77 7.33 12.45
N LYS A 39 16.89 7.73 13.08
CA LYS A 39 17.20 7.56 14.52
C LYS A 39 16.91 6.15 15.06
N GLY A 40 17.30 5.11 14.31
CA GLY A 40 17.14 3.71 14.70
C GLY A 40 15.78 3.08 14.41
N ALA A 41 14.89 3.77 13.67
CA ALA A 41 13.67 3.16 13.17
C ALA A 41 13.99 1.99 12.21
N LYS A 42 13.23 0.92 12.33
CA LYS A 42 13.37 -0.26 11.45
C LYS A 42 12.26 -0.27 10.42
N PHE A 43 12.64 -0.52 9.17
CA PHE A 43 11.74 -0.51 8.03
C PHE A 43 11.59 -1.92 7.48
N THR A 44 10.35 -2.37 7.37
CA THR A 44 10.01 -3.57 6.60
C THR A 44 9.13 -3.16 5.45
N SER A 45 9.61 -3.33 4.21
CA SER A 45 8.87 -2.91 3.02
C SER A 45 8.72 -4.04 2.02
N PHE A 46 7.53 -4.16 1.43
CA PHE A 46 7.29 -5.14 0.37
C PHE A 46 6.25 -4.63 -0.64
N ASN A 47 6.46 -5.01 -1.89
CA ASN A 47 5.48 -4.80 -2.95
C ASN A 47 4.56 -6.02 -3.00
N VAL A 48 3.25 -5.79 -3.00
CA VAL A 48 2.28 -6.89 -3.07
C VAL A 48 2.09 -7.31 -4.53
N PRO A 49 2.29 -8.59 -4.89
CA PRO A 49 2.00 -9.08 -6.23
C PRO A 49 0.50 -9.02 -6.53
N MET A 50 0.07 -8.07 -7.35
CA MET A 50 -1.36 -7.85 -7.62
C MET A 50 -2.06 -9.05 -8.28
N LEU A 51 -1.32 -9.89 -9.00
CA LEU A 51 -1.86 -11.13 -9.59
C LEU A 51 -2.40 -12.07 -8.50
N LEU A 52 -1.74 -12.12 -7.34
CA LEU A 52 -2.14 -12.94 -6.21
C LEU A 52 -3.11 -12.20 -5.28
N ALA A 53 -2.90 -10.90 -5.07
CA ALA A 53 -3.72 -10.11 -4.16
C ALA A 53 -5.13 -9.84 -4.70
N LYS A 54 -5.31 -9.53 -5.99
CA LYS A 54 -6.65 -9.18 -6.51
C LYS A 54 -7.69 -10.29 -6.34
N PRO A 55 -7.41 -11.57 -6.68
CA PRO A 55 -8.36 -12.65 -6.44
C PRO A 55 -8.68 -12.84 -4.95
N TYR A 56 -7.66 -12.74 -4.09
CA TYR A 56 -7.82 -12.90 -2.64
C TYR A 56 -8.70 -11.80 -2.04
N ILE A 57 -8.41 -10.53 -2.33
CA ILE A 57 -9.20 -9.38 -1.86
C ILE A 57 -10.64 -9.47 -2.35
N LYS A 58 -10.86 -9.78 -3.63
CA LYS A 58 -12.21 -9.95 -4.18
C LYS A 58 -12.98 -11.07 -3.52
N LYS A 59 -12.31 -12.17 -3.17
CA LYS A 59 -12.93 -13.30 -2.49
C LYS A 59 -13.34 -12.90 -1.07
N ALA A 60 -12.45 -12.26 -0.32
CA ALA A 60 -12.74 -11.76 1.03
C ALA A 60 -13.94 -10.80 1.04
N LEU A 61 -13.95 -9.79 0.16
CA LEU A 61 -15.08 -8.86 0.05
C LEU A 61 -16.41 -9.56 -0.28
N LYS A 62 -16.38 -10.61 -1.11
CA LYS A 62 -17.59 -11.40 -1.41
C LYS A 62 -18.08 -12.22 -0.22
N GLU A 63 -17.17 -12.79 0.54
CA GLU A 63 -17.48 -13.56 1.74
C GLU A 63 -18.05 -12.65 2.85
N ASP A 64 -17.58 -11.41 2.93
CA ASP A 64 -18.08 -10.38 3.84
C ASP A 64 -19.42 -9.76 3.39
N GLY A 65 -19.94 -10.15 2.22
CA GLY A 65 -21.21 -9.64 1.69
C GLY A 65 -21.13 -8.20 1.17
N GLU A 66 -19.94 -7.72 0.84
CA GLU A 66 -19.72 -6.37 0.32
C GLU A 66 -20.31 -6.17 -1.08
N SER A 67 -20.60 -4.91 -1.42
CA SER A 67 -21.25 -4.57 -2.69
C SER A 67 -20.37 -4.87 -3.92
N GLU A 68 -21.01 -5.20 -5.05
CA GLU A 68 -20.29 -5.46 -6.31
C GLU A 68 -19.54 -4.19 -6.81
N GLU A 69 -20.02 -2.99 -6.46
CA GLU A 69 -19.31 -1.74 -6.72
C GLU A 69 -17.96 -1.70 -5.97
N LEU A 70 -17.94 -2.05 -4.68
CA LEU A 70 -16.71 -2.09 -3.88
C LEU A 70 -15.74 -3.16 -4.42
N ILE A 71 -16.26 -4.33 -4.78
CA ILE A 71 -15.48 -5.41 -5.40
C ILE A 71 -14.87 -4.97 -6.75
N ALA A 72 -15.58 -4.13 -7.51
CA ALA A 72 -15.08 -3.59 -8.77
C ALA A 72 -13.88 -2.64 -8.56
N LEU A 73 -13.79 -1.94 -7.42
CA LEU A 73 -12.64 -1.06 -7.10
C LEU A 73 -11.32 -1.82 -7.07
N VAL A 74 -11.31 -3.09 -6.66
CA VAL A 74 -10.11 -3.94 -6.64
C VAL A 74 -9.47 -4.06 -8.03
N LYS A 75 -10.27 -3.96 -9.11
CA LYS A 75 -9.75 -3.99 -10.49
C LYS A 75 -8.91 -2.75 -10.79
N LYS A 76 -9.29 -1.59 -10.24
CA LYS A 76 -8.66 -0.27 -10.46
C LYS A 76 -7.29 -0.13 -9.78
N ILE A 77 -6.99 -0.98 -8.80
CA ILE A 77 -5.69 -1.03 -8.13
C ILE A 77 -4.62 -1.53 -9.09
N SER A 78 -3.56 -0.76 -9.31
CA SER A 78 -2.41 -1.13 -10.14
C SER A 78 -1.22 -1.64 -9.32
N LYS A 79 -1.03 -1.11 -8.10
CA LYS A 79 0.08 -1.47 -7.22
C LYS A 79 -0.28 -1.23 -5.76
N ILE A 80 0.16 -2.11 -4.88
CA ILE A 80 0.13 -1.89 -3.43
C ILE A 80 1.55 -2.03 -2.91
N LYS A 81 1.98 -1.05 -2.11
CA LYS A 81 3.21 -1.12 -1.32
C LYS A 81 2.85 -1.04 0.15
N ILE A 82 3.47 -1.88 0.96
CA ILE A 82 3.33 -1.85 2.40
C ILE A 82 4.69 -1.51 3.00
N LEU A 83 4.69 -0.60 3.97
CA LEU A 83 5.85 -0.23 4.74
C LEU A 83 5.45 -0.22 6.22
N THR A 84 6.08 -1.07 7.01
CA THR A 84 6.03 -1.03 8.46
C THR A 84 7.23 -0.24 8.98
N VAL A 85 6.99 0.59 10.00
CA VAL A 85 8.02 1.31 10.74
C VAL A 85 7.90 0.98 12.23
N GLU A 86 8.94 0.35 12.77
CA GLU A 86 9.10 0.14 14.21
C GLU A 86 9.97 1.25 14.81
N ASN A 87 9.69 1.63 16.06
CA ASN A 87 10.39 2.68 16.80
C ASN A 87 10.39 4.05 16.09
N GLY A 88 9.30 4.38 15.40
CA GLY A 88 9.15 5.70 14.77
C GLY A 88 9.09 6.84 15.78
N SER A 89 9.84 7.92 15.54
CA SER A 89 9.84 9.11 16.40
C SER A 89 8.65 10.03 16.05
N ARG A 90 8.23 10.87 17.02
CA ARG A 90 7.22 11.92 16.75
C ARG A 90 7.68 12.94 15.71
N GLU A 91 8.99 13.21 15.69
CA GLU A 91 9.62 14.11 14.71
C GLU A 91 9.47 13.55 13.29
N MET A 92 9.76 12.25 13.09
CA MET A 92 9.55 11.55 11.82
C MET A 92 8.11 11.63 11.34
N LEU A 93 7.13 11.42 12.22
CA LEU A 93 5.72 11.55 11.86
C LEU A 93 5.35 12.99 11.45
N SER A 94 5.93 13.98 12.12
CA SER A 94 5.72 15.40 11.78
C SER A 94 6.33 15.75 10.41
N ASP A 95 7.54 15.29 10.14
CA ASP A 95 8.22 15.50 8.86
C ASP A 95 7.54 14.76 7.73
N TYR A 96 7.03 13.55 7.99
CA TYR A 96 6.20 12.81 7.05
C TYR A 96 4.93 13.58 6.70
N ALA A 97 4.22 14.10 7.70
CA ALA A 97 3.03 14.92 7.46
C ALA A 97 3.36 16.18 6.63
N ARG A 98 4.50 16.82 6.90
CA ARG A 98 4.97 17.98 6.12
C ARG A 98 5.30 17.60 4.68
N TYR A 99 6.00 16.49 4.47
CA TYR A 99 6.29 15.94 3.15
C TYR A 99 4.99 15.75 2.36
N LEU A 100 3.96 15.17 2.97
CA LEU A 100 2.68 14.93 2.30
C LEU A 100 2.01 16.23 1.87
N ASN A 101 1.97 17.24 2.74
CA ASN A 101 1.43 18.56 2.41
C ASN A 101 2.20 19.21 1.25
N ASN A 102 3.53 19.17 1.30
CA ASN A 102 4.40 19.73 0.24
C ASN A 102 4.26 19.00 -1.10
N ASN A 103 3.78 17.75 -1.10
CA ASN A 103 3.63 16.91 -2.28
C ASN A 103 2.19 16.83 -2.79
N HIS A 104 1.31 17.74 -2.35
CA HIS A 104 -0.09 17.86 -2.76
C HIS A 104 -0.91 16.58 -2.46
N TYR A 105 -0.68 15.99 -1.30
CA TYR A 105 -1.61 15.00 -0.76
C TYR A 105 -2.73 15.70 0.00
N GLU A 106 -3.97 15.35 -0.32
CA GLU A 106 -5.17 15.86 0.33
C GLU A 106 -5.62 14.90 1.43
N ASP A 107 -6.04 15.45 2.57
CA ASP A 107 -6.62 14.69 3.67
C ASP A 107 -8.10 14.42 3.39
N TRP A 108 -8.48 13.15 3.34
CA TRP A 108 -9.81 12.72 2.92
C TRP A 108 -10.60 12.11 4.07
N ALA A 109 -9.95 11.32 4.93
CA ALA A 109 -10.59 10.75 6.10
C ALA A 109 -9.60 10.47 7.22
N THR A 110 -10.08 10.61 8.46
CA THR A 110 -9.42 10.08 9.64
C THR A 110 -10.43 9.26 10.43
N ILE A 111 -10.16 7.97 10.57
CA ILE A 111 -10.99 7.00 11.27
C ILE A 111 -10.25 6.63 12.57
N LYS A 112 -10.97 6.65 13.69
CA LYS A 112 -10.44 6.32 15.01
C LYS A 112 -11.19 5.14 15.57
N HIS A 113 -10.49 4.07 15.90
CA HIS A 113 -11.08 2.85 16.44
C HIS A 113 -10.12 2.20 17.44
N ASP A 114 -10.58 1.92 18.65
CA ASP A 114 -9.82 1.20 19.70
C ASP A 114 -8.38 1.71 19.98
N GLY A 115 -8.17 3.03 19.85
CA GLY A 115 -6.88 3.67 20.07
C GLY A 115 -5.96 3.72 18.84
N ASP A 116 -6.34 3.04 17.76
CA ASP A 116 -5.70 3.16 16.46
C ASP A 116 -6.26 4.36 15.68
N ASN A 117 -5.36 5.07 14.99
CA ASN A 117 -5.73 6.17 14.10
C ASN A 117 -5.39 5.79 12.67
N VAL A 118 -6.41 5.68 11.82
CA VAL A 118 -6.26 5.43 10.39
C VAL A 118 -6.47 6.75 9.65
N ASN A 119 -5.45 7.24 8.96
CA ASN A 119 -5.53 8.44 8.11
C ASN A 119 -5.45 8.03 6.63
N VAL A 120 -6.39 8.52 5.83
CA VAL A 120 -6.47 8.31 4.38
C VAL A 120 -6.21 9.63 3.67
N ARG A 121 -5.14 9.65 2.89
CA ARG A 121 -4.75 10.79 2.04
C ARG A 121 -4.69 10.38 0.60
N VAL A 122 -5.03 11.27 -0.32
CA VAL A 122 -4.99 10.99 -1.76
C VAL A 122 -4.17 12.02 -2.51
N LYS A 123 -3.69 11.65 -3.69
CA LYS A 123 -3.08 12.58 -4.63
C LYS A 123 -3.81 12.50 -5.96
N GLN A 124 -4.36 13.65 -6.35
CA GLN A 124 -5.13 13.82 -7.57
C GLN A 124 -4.23 14.22 -8.74
N ASP A 125 -4.67 13.88 -9.95
CA ASP A 125 -4.13 14.30 -11.23
C ASP A 125 -5.31 14.56 -12.18
N GLY A 126 -5.71 15.84 -12.29
CA GLY A 126 -6.99 16.23 -12.85
C GLY A 126 -8.15 15.62 -12.05
N ASP A 127 -9.12 15.01 -12.74
CA ASP A 127 -10.29 14.38 -12.11
C ASP A 127 -10.00 12.98 -11.54
N ALA A 128 -8.79 12.47 -11.72
CA ALA A 128 -8.41 11.11 -11.33
C ALA A 128 -7.52 11.09 -10.09
N ILE A 129 -7.85 10.23 -9.13
CA ILE A 129 -7.00 9.92 -7.99
C ILE A 129 -6.04 8.79 -8.40
N LYS A 130 -4.74 9.12 -8.44
CA LYS A 130 -3.68 8.18 -8.88
C LYS A 130 -3.06 7.42 -7.73
N ASN A 131 -3.06 8.03 -6.55
CA ASN A 131 -2.43 7.50 -5.36
C ASN A 131 -3.31 7.73 -4.14
N MET A 132 -3.38 6.71 -3.30
CA MET A 132 -3.96 6.76 -1.97
C MET A 132 -2.92 6.24 -0.98
N LEU A 133 -2.73 6.99 0.10
CA LEU A 133 -1.90 6.62 1.23
C LEU A 133 -2.79 6.37 2.43
N ILE A 134 -2.70 5.17 3.00
CA ILE A 134 -3.36 4.81 4.24
C ILE A 134 -2.27 4.68 5.31
N THR A 135 -2.38 5.46 6.37
CA THR A 135 -1.48 5.41 7.52
C THR A 135 -2.25 4.88 8.71
N VAL A 136 -1.80 3.75 9.25
CA VAL A 136 -2.33 3.17 10.49
C VAL A 136 -1.30 3.44 11.57
N ASN A 137 -1.70 4.23 12.56
CA ASN A 137 -0.88 4.54 13.73
C ASN A 137 -1.45 3.82 14.94
N SER A 138 -0.78 2.72 15.32
CA SER A 138 -1.04 1.94 16.52
C SER A 138 0.06 2.19 17.56
N ASN A 139 -0.23 1.90 18.83
CA ASN A 139 0.68 2.20 19.96
C ASN A 139 2.11 1.65 19.85
N LYS A 140 2.37 0.64 19.00
CA LYS A 140 3.66 -0.04 18.87
C LYS A 140 4.26 -0.01 17.47
N GLU A 141 3.45 0.17 16.44
CA GLU A 141 3.85 -0.02 15.04
C GLU A 141 3.12 0.98 14.14
N LEU A 142 3.85 1.57 13.19
CA LEU A 142 3.28 2.43 12.16
C LEU A 142 3.24 1.64 10.85
N VAL A 143 2.06 1.54 10.24
CA VAL A 143 1.91 0.87 8.95
C VAL A 143 1.46 1.89 7.91
N PHE A 144 2.21 1.96 6.82
CA PHE A 144 1.91 2.79 5.66
C PHE A 144 1.56 1.87 4.48
N VAL A 145 0.46 2.19 3.81
CA VAL A 145 0.00 1.48 2.60
C VAL A 145 -0.12 2.49 1.47
N ASP A 146 0.68 2.35 0.42
CA ASP A 146 0.61 3.13 -0.82
C ASP A 146 -0.12 2.31 -1.87
N VAL A 147 -1.36 2.73 -2.16
CA VAL A 147 -2.23 2.14 -3.17
C VAL A 147 -2.20 3.04 -4.39
N LYS A 148 -1.63 2.52 -5.48
CA LYS A 148 -1.70 3.16 -6.79
C LYS A 148 -2.84 2.59 -7.60
N GLY A 149 -3.49 3.44 -8.38
CA GLY A 149 -4.57 3.02 -9.25
C GLY A 149 -5.10 4.18 -10.08
N ASN A 150 -6.30 4.00 -10.61
CA ASN A 150 -7.04 5.05 -11.28
C ASN A 150 -8.45 5.09 -10.69
N PHE A 151 -8.64 5.97 -9.72
CA PHE A 151 -9.87 6.09 -8.96
C PHE A 151 -10.54 7.43 -9.23
N THR A 152 -11.84 7.46 -9.02
CA THR A 152 -12.64 8.68 -8.95
C THR A 152 -12.86 9.08 -7.50
N ALA A 153 -13.28 10.32 -7.25
CA ALA A 153 -13.68 10.75 -5.92
C ALA A 153 -14.73 9.81 -5.29
N ASN A 154 -15.74 9.43 -6.08
CA ASN A 154 -16.81 8.52 -5.64
C ASN A 154 -16.29 7.14 -5.23
N ASP A 155 -15.28 6.61 -5.94
CA ASP A 155 -14.68 5.32 -5.58
C ASP A 155 -14.06 5.38 -4.16
N ILE A 156 -13.39 6.49 -3.83
CA ILE A 156 -12.75 6.64 -2.52
C ILE A 156 -13.81 6.85 -1.43
N SER A 157 -14.85 7.64 -1.70
CA SER A 157 -15.97 7.81 -0.77
C SER A 157 -16.67 6.47 -0.46
N GLN A 158 -16.91 5.64 -1.47
CA GLN A 158 -17.51 4.30 -1.28
C GLN A 158 -16.64 3.42 -0.37
N MET A 159 -15.33 3.41 -0.59
CA MET A 159 -14.39 2.65 0.23
C MET A 159 -14.35 3.14 1.69
N ILE A 160 -14.40 4.46 1.93
CA ILE A 160 -14.38 5.01 3.29
C ILE A 160 -15.67 4.65 4.03
N ASN A 161 -16.82 4.73 3.35
CA ASN A 161 -18.11 4.43 3.95
C ASN A 161 -18.22 2.95 4.38
N SER A 162 -17.74 2.01 3.55
CA SER A 162 -17.78 0.58 3.90
C SER A 162 -16.97 0.21 5.15
N VAL A 163 -15.98 1.03 5.50
CA VAL A 163 -15.16 0.83 6.71
C VAL A 163 -15.73 1.57 7.92
N SER A 164 -16.42 2.70 7.71
CA SER A 164 -16.96 3.51 8.80
C SER A 164 -18.27 2.96 9.38
N ASP A 165 -19.00 2.16 8.61
CA ASP A 165 -20.27 1.55 9.02
C ASP A 165 -20.08 0.27 9.86
N LYS A 166 -18.84 -0.15 10.13
CA LYS A 166 -18.46 -1.31 10.96
C LYS A 166 -17.86 -0.84 12.28
#